data_AF-A0ABD3C4S5-F1
#
_entry.id   AF-A0ABD3C4S5-F1
#
_cell.length_a   1.000
_cell.length_b   1.000
_cell.length_c   1.000
_cell.angle_alpha   90.00
_cell.angle_beta   90.00
_cell.angle_gamma   90.00
#
_symmetry.space_group_name_H-M   'P 1'
#
loop_
_entity.id
_entity.type
_entity.pdbx_description
1 polymer ?
#
loop_
_entity_poly.entity_id
_entity_poly.type
_entity_poly.pdbx_seq_one_letter_code
_entity_poly.pdbx_strand_id
1 'polypeptide(L)'
;MGGSLYQKIEKECEAYMSAALKSLVGQSEDLVVFLSLVQKCWHDFCDQMLMIRGIALHLDCTYVKQTSNVRSLLDTGLQLFHKHISLASGGGAQNRVWSSENVRRRETRRSS
;
A
#
# COMPACT_ATOMS: atom_id res chain seq x y z
N MET A 1 21.70 2.47 -0.77
CA MET A 1 21.54 1.17 -0.09
C MET A 1 20.14 0.93 0.50
N GLY A 2 19.34 1.95 0.85
CA GLY A 2 17.99 1.74 1.42
C GLY A 2 16.91 1.23 0.44
N GLY A 3 16.98 1.59 -0.84
CA GLY A 3 15.95 1.18 -1.83
C GLY A 3 15.78 -0.33 -2.01
N SER A 4 16.88 -1.11 -1.94
CA SER A 4 16.82 -2.57 -2.06
C SER A 4 16.33 -3.26 -0.79
N LEU A 5 16.37 -2.59 0.36
CA LEU A 5 15.86 -3.12 1.62
C LEU A 5 14.35 -2.94 1.72
N TYR A 6 13.81 -1.77 1.32
CA TYR A 6 12.37 -1.57 1.24
C TYR A 6 11.69 -2.57 0.31
N GLN A 7 12.26 -2.81 -0.88
CA GLN A 7 11.74 -3.81 -1.81
C GLN A 7 11.75 -5.23 -1.24
N LYS A 8 12.76 -5.57 -0.42
CA LYS A 8 12.79 -6.87 0.26
C LYS A 8 11.70 -6.96 1.34
N ILE A 9 11.56 -5.94 2.17
CA ILE A 9 10.53 -5.90 3.21
C ILE A 9 9.13 -6.00 2.58
N GLU A 10 8.87 -5.26 1.51
CA GLU A 10 7.62 -5.32 0.76
C GLU A 10 7.33 -6.74 0.24
N LYS A 11 8.32 -7.36 -0.41
CA LYS A 11 8.20 -8.73 -0.94
C LYS A 11 7.93 -9.77 0.16
N GLU A 12 8.62 -9.68 1.29
CA GLU A 12 8.41 -10.59 2.42
C GLU A 12 7.01 -10.40 3.04
N CYS A 13 6.54 -9.15 3.15
CA CYS A 13 5.20 -8.86 3.66
C CYS A 13 4.10 -9.39 2.73
N GLU A 14 4.26 -9.24 1.42
CA GLU A 14 3.33 -9.78 0.42
C GLU A 14 3.28 -11.31 0.47
N ALA A 15 4.44 -11.97 0.56
CA ALA A 15 4.53 -13.42 0.70
C ALA A 15 3.85 -13.92 1.98
N TYR A 16 4.09 -13.24 3.11
CA TYR A 16 3.47 -13.55 4.39
C TYR A 16 1.94 -13.45 4.34
N MET A 17 1.39 -12.31 3.88
CA MET A 17 -0.06 -12.14 3.76
C MET A 17 -0.68 -13.19 2.84
N SER A 18 -0.03 -13.48 1.72
CA SER A 18 -0.52 -14.49 0.77
C SER A 18 -0.61 -15.87 1.40
N ALA A 19 0.38 -16.27 2.20
CA ALA A 19 0.37 -17.52 2.93
C ALA A 19 -0.70 -17.54 4.04
N ALA A 20 -0.82 -16.45 4.80
CA ALA A 20 -1.80 -16.31 5.88
C ALA A 20 -3.24 -16.34 5.36
N LEU A 21 -3.54 -15.70 4.23
CA LEU A 21 -4.89 -15.76 3.63
C LEU A 21 -5.19 -17.15 3.07
N LYS A 22 -4.20 -17.83 2.47
CA LYS A 22 -4.37 -19.20 1.98
C LYS A 22 -4.66 -20.19 3.11
N SER A 23 -4.09 -20.01 4.30
CA SER A 23 -4.34 -20.91 5.43
C SER A 23 -5.74 -20.78 6.03
N LEU A 24 -6.46 -19.67 5.74
CA LEU A 24 -7.85 -19.46 6.16
C LEU A 24 -8.85 -20.21 5.29
N VAL A 25 -8.49 -20.55 4.04
CA VAL A 25 -9.38 -21.25 3.11
C VAL A 25 -9.70 -22.64 3.67
N GLY A 26 -11.00 -22.94 3.84
CA GLY A 26 -11.46 -24.23 4.33
C GLY A 26 -11.45 -24.40 5.86
N GLN A 27 -11.12 -23.35 6.63
CA GLN A 27 -11.15 -23.42 8.10
C GLN A 27 -12.58 -23.47 8.67
N SER A 28 -13.57 -22.92 7.96
CA SER A 28 -14.97 -22.98 8.37
C SER A 28 -15.89 -22.76 7.17
N GLU A 29 -17.02 -23.48 7.14
CA GLU A 29 -18.13 -23.26 6.20
C GLU A 29 -19.12 -22.19 6.72
N ASP A 30 -19.08 -21.87 8.02
CA ASP A 30 -19.87 -20.79 8.60
C ASP A 30 -19.24 -19.44 8.26
N LEU A 31 -19.98 -18.61 7.53
CA LEU A 31 -19.54 -17.29 7.09
C LEU A 31 -19.15 -16.38 8.25
N VAL A 32 -19.86 -16.42 9.37
CA VAL A 32 -19.60 -15.55 10.53
C VAL A 32 -18.29 -15.95 11.19
N VAL A 33 -18.06 -17.25 11.35
CA VAL A 33 -16.81 -17.78 11.88
C VAL A 33 -15.65 -17.47 10.93
N PHE A 34 -15.82 -17.70 9.62
CA PHE A 34 -14.82 -17.37 8.62
C PHE A 34 -14.43 -15.89 8.63
N LEU A 35 -15.41 -14.98 8.69
CA LEU A 35 -15.15 -13.54 8.77
C LEU A 35 -14.40 -13.15 10.04
N SER A 36 -14.69 -13.79 11.18
CA SER A 36 -13.95 -13.56 12.42
C SER A 36 -12.47 -13.98 12.31
N LEU A 37 -12.18 -15.06 11.60
CA LEU A 37 -10.81 -15.53 11.34
C LEU A 37 -10.06 -14.58 10.40
N VAL A 38 -10.73 -14.06 9.36
CA VAL A 38 -10.17 -13.05 8.47
C VAL A 38 -9.86 -11.76 9.22
N GLN A 39 -10.78 -11.29 10.05
CA GLN A 39 -10.58 -10.08 10.87
C GLN A 39 -9.39 -10.24 11.82
N LYS A 40 -9.28 -11.38 12.49
CA LYS A 40 -8.15 -11.68 13.37
C LYS A 40 -6.82 -11.70 12.61
N CYS A 41 -6.77 -12.40 11.48
CA CYS A 41 -5.60 -12.45 10.61
C CYS A 41 -5.15 -11.06 10.15
N TRP A 42 -6.09 -10.19 9.80
CA TRP A 42 -5.81 -8.80 9.44
C TRP A 42 -5.23 -7.99 10.61
N HIS A 43 -5.82 -8.10 11.80
CA HIS A 43 -5.29 -7.45 13.01
C HIS A 43 -3.86 -7.91 13.32
N ASP A 44 -3.62 -9.23 13.32
CA ASP A 44 -2.31 -9.80 13.59
C ASP A 44 -1.25 -9.28 12.59
N PHE A 45 -1.63 -9.15 11.32
CA PHE A 45 -0.76 -8.57 10.29
C PHE A 45 -0.46 -7.08 10.54
N CYS A 46 -1.46 -6.28 10.91
CA CYS A 46 -1.27 -4.87 11.23
C CYS A 46 -0.31 -4.68 12.41
N ASP A 47 -0.44 -5.49 13.47
CA ASP A 47 0.45 -5.44 14.64
C ASP A 47 1.90 -5.81 14.27
N GLN A 48 2.09 -6.84 13.44
CA GLN A 48 3.41 -7.19 12.92
C GLN A 48 4.01 -6.08 12.05
N MET A 49 3.21 -5.42 11.22
CA MET A 49 3.66 -4.31 10.38
C MET A 49 4.11 -3.10 11.22
N LEU A 50 3.43 -2.82 12.34
CA LEU A 50 3.86 -1.79 13.30
C LEU A 50 5.22 -2.13 13.92
N MET A 51 5.48 -3.40 14.23
CA MET A 51 6.78 -3.87 14.72
C MET A 51 7.88 -3.71 13.66
N ILE A 52 7.61 -4.14 12.42
CA ILE A 52 8.54 -3.96 11.29
C ILE A 52 8.86 -2.49 11.08
N ARG A 53 7.85 -1.61 11.15
CA ARG A 53 8.03 -0.16 11.07
C ARG A 53 8.88 0.39 12.21
N GLY A 54 8.71 -0.11 13.44
CA GLY A 54 9.53 0.26 14.59
C GLY A 54 11.01 -0.12 14.44
N ILE A 55 11.29 -1.29 13.87
CA ILE A 55 12.65 -1.78 13.60
C ILE A 55 13.26 -1.01 12.42
N ALA A 56 12.48 -0.81 11.36
CA ALA A 56 12.89 -0.06 10.16
C ALA A 56 13.04 1.45 10.42
N LEU A 57 12.48 1.98 11.52
CA LEU A 57 12.56 3.40 11.89
C LEU A 57 14.01 3.89 12.08
N HIS A 58 14.93 3.04 12.52
CA HIS A 58 16.36 3.36 12.59
C HIS A 58 17.01 3.51 11.18
N LEU A 59 16.52 2.74 10.21
CA LEU A 59 16.89 2.85 8.79
C LEU A 59 16.19 4.05 8.11
N ASP A 60 14.96 4.37 8.51
CA ASP A 60 14.18 5.49 8.00
C ASP A 60 14.80 6.84 8.40
N CYS A 61 15.22 7.00 9.67
CA CYS A 61 15.91 8.20 10.14
C CYS A 61 17.28 8.44 9.50
N THR A 62 17.96 7.41 8.99
CA THR A 62 19.23 7.55 8.26
C THR A 62 19.03 7.80 6.76
N TYR A 63 17.96 7.28 6.15
CA TYR A 63 17.65 7.51 4.74
C TYR A 63 16.99 8.88 4.49
N VAL A 64 16.10 9.32 5.40
CA VAL A 64 15.40 10.62 5.32
C VAL A 64 16.35 11.80 5.59
N LYS A 65 17.36 11.64 6.47
CA LYS A 65 18.33 12.72 6.75
C LYS A 65 19.31 13.00 5.61
N GLN A 66 19.46 12.11 4.63
CA GLN A 66 20.42 12.28 3.51
C GLN A 66 19.78 12.64 2.16
N THR A 67 18.44 12.65 2.02
CA THR A 67 17.80 12.85 0.71
C THR A 67 16.59 13.78 0.79
N SER A 68 16.78 15.08 0.57
CA SER A 68 15.77 16.14 0.74
C SER A 68 14.70 16.22 -0.36
N ASN A 69 14.34 15.11 -1.04
CA ASN A 69 13.33 15.15 -2.11
C ASN A 69 12.60 13.83 -2.39
N VAL A 70 12.63 12.86 -1.45
CA VAL A 70 11.92 11.59 -1.63
C VAL A 70 10.72 11.53 -0.68
N ARG A 71 9.54 11.31 -1.26
CA ARG A 71 8.26 11.16 -0.57
C ARG A 71 8.35 10.02 0.46
N SER A 72 7.76 10.22 1.65
CA SER A 72 7.83 9.20 2.71
C SER A 72 7.14 7.92 2.28
N LEU A 73 7.57 6.78 2.83
CA LEU A 73 6.92 5.49 2.58
C LEU A 73 5.44 5.50 2.99
N LEU A 74 5.14 6.26 4.05
CA LEU A 74 3.80 6.45 4.57
C LEU A 74 2.90 7.21 3.60
N ASP A 75 3.41 8.28 2.98
CA ASP A 75 2.68 9.01 1.93
C ASP A 75 2.44 8.16 0.68
N THR A 76 3.37 7.25 0.39
CA THR A 76 3.26 6.30 -0.75
C THR A 76 2.19 5.24 -0.47
N GLY A 77 2.19 4.66 0.74
CA GLY A 77 1.16 3.72 1.19
C GLY A 77 -0.23 4.37 1.25
N LEU A 78 -0.33 5.61 1.73
CA LEU A 78 -1.59 6.35 1.80
C LEU A 78 -2.16 6.62 0.39
N GLN A 79 -1.32 6.99 -0.58
CA GLN A 79 -1.76 7.19 -1.96
C GLN A 79 -2.24 5.90 -2.62
N LEU A 80 -1.55 4.78 -2.41
CA LEU A 80 -1.96 3.48 -2.94
C LEU A 80 -3.31 3.06 -2.35
N PHE A 81 -3.48 3.21 -1.05
CA PHE A 81 -4.74 2.93 -0.36
C PHE A 81 -5.88 3.79 -0.90
N HIS A 82 -5.67 5.10 -1.04
CA HIS A 82 -6.67 6.03 -1.56
C HIS A 82 -7.04 5.72 -3.03
N LYS A 83 -6.07 5.32 -3.85
CA LYS A 83 -6.31 4.89 -5.23
C LYS A 83 -7.15 3.62 -5.29
N HIS A 84 -6.87 2.64 -4.45
CA HIS A 84 -7.62 1.37 -4.43
C HIS A 84 -9.05 1.54 -3.88
N ILE A 85 -9.25 2.37 -2.86
CA ILE A 85 -10.59 2.73 -2.38
C ILE A 85 -11.38 3.52 -3.44
N SER A 86 -10.74 4.48 -4.10
CA SER A 86 -11.41 5.29 -5.14
C SER A 86 -11.81 4.44 -6.36
N LEU A 87 -11.00 3.43 -6.71
CA LEU A 87 -11.31 2.46 -7.77
C LEU A 87 -12.40 1.46 -7.35
N ALA A 88 -12.45 1.07 -6.07
CA ALA A 88 -13.49 0.20 -5.53
C ALA A 88 -14.83 0.91 -5.33
N SER A 89 -14.81 2.21 -5.03
CA SER A 89 -16.01 3.04 -4.80
C SER A 89 -16.58 3.67 -6.08
N GLY A 90 -15.82 3.73 -7.17
CA GLY A 90 -16.17 4.43 -8.39
C GLY A 90 -16.35 3.50 -9.58
N GLY A 91 -17.54 2.92 -9.73
CA GLY A 91 -17.95 2.35 -11.01
C GLY A 91 -17.82 3.39 -12.14
N GLY A 92 -16.91 3.14 -13.08
CA GLY A 92 -17.02 3.54 -14.49
C GLY A 92 -16.83 5.00 -14.94
N ALA A 93 -16.90 6.03 -14.09
CA ALA A 93 -17.05 7.41 -14.60
C ALA A 93 -15.81 8.34 -14.51
N GLN A 94 -14.90 8.16 -13.56
CA GLN A 94 -13.91 9.22 -13.27
C GLN A 94 -12.61 9.16 -14.10
N ASN A 95 -12.31 8.01 -14.70
CA ASN A 95 -11.06 7.82 -15.47
C ASN A 95 -11.02 8.59 -16.81
N ARG A 96 -12.14 9.16 -17.27
CA ARG A 96 -12.18 9.96 -18.51
C ARG A 96 -11.85 11.44 -18.31
N VAL A 97 -12.13 11.98 -17.12
CA VAL A 97 -11.92 13.41 -16.81
C VAL A 97 -10.44 13.70 -16.56
N TRP A 98 -9.75 12.83 -15.83
CA TRP A 98 -8.32 12.98 -15.53
C TRP A 98 -7.38 12.82 -16.73
N SER A 99 -7.78 12.04 -17.74
CA SER A 99 -7.02 11.96 -19.00
C SER A 99 -7.18 13.22 -19.85
N SER A 100 -8.36 13.84 -19.88
CA SER A 100 -8.60 15.04 -20.70
C SER A 100 -7.95 16.30 -20.10
N GLU A 101 -7.89 16.43 -18.77
CA GLU A 101 -7.23 17.57 -18.11
C GLU A 101 -5.70 17.49 -18.14
N ASN A 102 -5.12 16.28 -18.07
CA ASN A 102 -3.66 16.12 -18.14
C ASN A 102 -3.10 16.32 -19.55
N VAL A 103 -3.86 15.99 -20.60
CA VAL A 103 -3.48 16.31 -21.98
C VAL A 103 -3.52 17.83 -22.20
N ARG A 104 -4.57 18.51 -21.72
CA ARG A 104 -4.73 19.97 -21.90
C ARG A 104 -3.66 20.78 -21.17
N ARG A 105 -3.19 20.35 -19.98
CA ARG A 105 -2.10 21.03 -19.25
C ARG A 105 -0.70 20.83 -19.84
N ARG A 106 -0.49 19.78 -20.64
CA ARG A 106 0.81 19.54 -21.31
C ARG A 106 0.98 20.41 -22.55
N GLU A 107 -0.10 20.73 -23.25
CA GLU A 107 -0.07 21.64 -24.40
C GLU A 107 0.29 23.08 -23.99
N THR A 108 -0.27 23.58 -22.87
CA THR A 108 -0.03 24.96 -22.40
C THR A 108 1.39 25.20 -21.88
N ARG A 109 2.14 24.14 -21.54
CA ARG A 109 3.53 24.24 -21.06
C ARG A 109 4.58 24.16 -22.17
N ARG A 110 4.17 23.92 -23.42
CA ARG A 110 5.06 23.88 -24.59
C ARG A 110 5.04 25.17 -25.41
N SER A 111 4.18 26.13 -25.07
CA SER A 111 4.00 27.40 -25.79
C SER A 111 4.34 28.63 -24.94
N SER A 112 5.18 28.50 -23.91
CA SER A 112 5.75 29.61 -23.14
C SER A 112 7.21 29.35 -22.83
#